data_AF-A0A484ICF4-F1
#
_entry.id   AF-A0A484ICF4-F1
#
_cell.length_a   1.000
_cell.length_b   1.000
_cell.length_c   1.000
_cell.angle_alpha   90.00
_cell.angle_beta   90.00
_cell.angle_gamma   90.00
#
_symmetry.space_group_name_H-M   'P 1'
#
loop_
_entity.id
_entity.type
_entity.pdbx_description
1 polymer ?
#
loop_
_entity_poly.entity_id
_entity_poly.type
_entity_poly.pdbx_seq_one_letter_code
_entity_poly.pdbx_strand_id
1 'polypeptide(L)'
;MTKIFEAVTSLREGNFVLIHDDDNREDEVDMVISSQHVAPRHIATMRKDAGGLICTAISKEISNKLGLPFIYDVLNIFGTANKTISLINQNSSPYGDKPSFSISLNHVDTYTGITDNDRALTISSLANICSELAKSIELNAQKAILEKFQKSFRAPGHVPILIASKELLNERKGHTEMSIFLTKIANMTNVTTICEMLDPYNYKALSYKDAVEYAKENNLVILEAKELITYAKSYGN
;
A
#
# COMPACT_ATOMS: atom_id res chain seq x y z
N MET A 1 -4.52 -5.57 22.28
CA MET A 1 -3.27 -6.33 22.01
C MET A 1 -3.54 -7.61 21.24
N THR A 2 -4.51 -8.45 21.65
CA THR A 2 -4.87 -9.71 20.95
C THR A 2 -5.17 -9.53 19.46
N LYS A 3 -6.05 -8.57 19.09
CA LYS A 3 -6.38 -8.29 17.69
C LYS A 3 -5.17 -7.95 16.80
N ILE A 4 -4.19 -7.20 17.32
CA ILE A 4 -2.99 -6.83 16.56
C ILE A 4 -2.15 -8.08 16.26
N PHE A 5 -2.01 -9.00 17.23
CA PHE A 5 -1.31 -10.26 17.02
C PHE A 5 -2.07 -11.20 16.06
N GLU A 6 -3.40 -11.21 16.12
CA GLU A 6 -4.26 -11.93 15.16
C GLU A 6 -4.10 -11.37 13.74
N ALA A 7 -4.07 -10.05 13.58
CA ALA A 7 -3.81 -9.39 12.31
C ALA A 7 -2.41 -9.71 11.76
N VAL A 8 -1.38 -9.65 12.61
CA VAL A 8 -0.01 -10.04 12.24
C VAL A 8 0.05 -11.50 11.79
N THR A 9 -0.65 -12.39 12.47
CA THR A 9 -0.72 -13.81 12.11
C THR A 9 -1.43 -13.98 10.77
N SER A 10 -2.57 -13.29 10.58
CA SER A 10 -3.33 -13.30 9.33
C SER A 10 -2.48 -12.85 8.13
N LEU A 11 -1.72 -11.76 8.28
CA LEU A 11 -0.82 -11.29 7.21
C LEU A 11 0.29 -12.29 6.89
N ARG A 12 0.88 -12.94 7.91
CA ARG A 12 1.90 -14.00 7.72
C ARG A 12 1.36 -15.23 7.02
N GLU A 13 0.08 -15.53 7.19
CA GLU A 13 -0.60 -16.64 6.52
C GLU A 13 -1.09 -16.27 5.11
N GLY A 14 -0.97 -15.01 4.70
CA GLY A 14 -1.45 -14.51 3.41
C GLY A 14 -2.95 -14.28 3.37
N ASN A 15 -3.56 -14.03 4.51
CA ASN A 15 -4.96 -13.64 4.65
C ASN A 15 -5.08 -12.10 4.68
N PHE A 16 -6.27 -11.61 4.34
CA PHE A 16 -6.57 -10.18 4.45
C PHE A 16 -6.72 -9.76 5.91
N VAL A 17 -6.42 -8.49 6.16
CA VAL A 17 -6.78 -7.75 7.38
C VAL A 17 -7.51 -6.48 6.92
N LEU A 18 -8.56 -6.09 7.63
CA LEU A 18 -9.23 -4.82 7.40
C LEU A 18 -8.68 -3.76 8.35
N ILE A 19 -8.48 -2.55 7.85
CA ILE A 19 -8.07 -1.40 8.66
C ILE A 19 -9.04 -0.27 8.41
N HIS A 20 -9.66 0.23 9.47
CA HIS A 20 -10.39 1.51 9.47
C HIS A 20 -9.46 2.61 9.97
N ASP A 21 -9.48 3.78 9.33
CA ASP A 21 -8.67 4.91 9.77
C ASP A 21 -9.29 5.69 10.95
N ASP A 22 -9.95 6.82 10.73
CA ASP A 22 -10.55 7.67 11.76
C ASP A 22 -11.76 8.41 11.17
N ASP A 23 -12.84 8.48 11.93
CA ASP A 23 -14.08 9.17 11.55
C ASP A 23 -13.86 10.65 11.14
N ASN A 24 -12.74 11.27 11.56
CA ASN A 24 -12.40 12.65 11.25
C ASN A 24 -11.35 12.79 10.13
N ARG A 25 -10.96 11.69 9.46
CA ARG A 25 -9.96 11.66 8.39
C ARG A 25 -10.59 11.24 7.05
N GLU A 26 -10.43 9.98 6.64
CA GLU A 26 -11.08 9.45 5.43
C GLU A 26 -12.41 8.75 5.80
N ASP A 27 -12.54 8.20 7.01
CA ASP A 27 -13.65 7.35 7.45
C ASP A 27 -13.87 6.19 6.49
N GLU A 28 -12.76 5.55 6.11
CA GLU A 28 -12.70 4.47 5.13
C GLU A 28 -12.14 3.19 5.76
N VAL A 29 -12.47 2.05 5.15
CA VAL A 29 -11.90 0.75 5.49
C VAL A 29 -11.16 0.17 4.30
N ASP A 30 -9.90 -0.21 4.50
CA ASP A 30 -9.08 -0.85 3.48
C ASP A 30 -8.95 -2.36 3.71
N MET A 31 -9.07 -3.14 2.63
CA MET A 31 -8.57 -4.51 2.59
C MET A 31 -7.05 -4.50 2.42
N VAL A 32 -6.33 -5.08 3.37
CA VAL A 32 -4.86 -5.11 3.41
C VAL A 32 -4.34 -6.55 3.35
N ILE A 33 -3.32 -6.77 2.52
CA ILE A 33 -2.56 -8.04 2.47
C ILE A 33 -1.06 -7.76 2.34
N SER A 34 -0.22 -8.67 2.83
CA SER A 34 1.21 -8.64 2.49
C SER A 34 1.39 -8.90 0.99
N SER A 35 2.09 -8.01 0.29
CA SER A 35 2.31 -8.16 -1.16
C SER A 35 3.13 -9.39 -1.52
N GLN A 36 3.83 -10.00 -0.56
CA GLN A 36 4.53 -11.27 -0.75
C GLN A 36 3.59 -12.46 -0.99
N HIS A 37 2.32 -12.34 -0.59
CA HIS A 37 1.32 -13.41 -0.69
C HIS A 37 0.29 -13.13 -1.79
N VAL A 38 0.38 -11.98 -2.49
CA VAL A 38 -0.58 -11.60 -3.51
C VAL A 38 -0.60 -12.60 -4.64
N ALA A 39 -1.81 -12.90 -5.09
CA ALA A 39 -2.13 -13.87 -6.13
C ALA A 39 -3.38 -13.37 -6.87
N PRO A 40 -3.70 -13.90 -8.07
CA PRO A 40 -4.82 -13.41 -8.87
C PRO A 40 -6.15 -13.43 -8.10
N ARG A 41 -6.38 -14.44 -7.24
CA ARG A 41 -7.57 -14.52 -6.39
C ARG A 41 -7.70 -13.32 -5.44
N HIS A 42 -6.60 -12.81 -4.90
CA HIS A 42 -6.62 -11.65 -4.00
C HIS A 42 -7.03 -10.38 -4.74
N ILE A 43 -6.50 -10.20 -5.95
CA ILE A 43 -6.87 -9.08 -6.82
C ILE A 43 -8.35 -9.16 -7.21
N ALA A 44 -8.84 -10.37 -7.51
CA ALA A 44 -10.25 -10.61 -7.81
C ALA A 44 -11.17 -10.29 -6.62
N THR A 45 -10.80 -10.71 -5.41
CA THR A 45 -11.51 -10.35 -4.16
C THR A 45 -11.51 -8.84 -3.96
N MET A 46 -10.35 -8.17 -4.00
CA MET A 46 -10.26 -6.73 -3.82
C MET A 46 -11.14 -5.96 -4.81
N ARG A 47 -11.09 -6.27 -6.11
CA ARG A 47 -11.93 -5.54 -7.09
C ARG A 47 -13.43 -5.81 -6.98
N LYS A 48 -13.82 -6.93 -6.36
CA LYS A 48 -15.22 -7.37 -6.28
C LYS A 48 -15.86 -6.94 -4.96
N ASP A 49 -15.13 -7.11 -3.87
CA ASP A 49 -15.64 -7.00 -2.50
C ASP A 49 -15.17 -5.71 -1.81
N ALA A 50 -14.09 -5.07 -2.30
CA ALA A 50 -13.70 -3.72 -1.89
C ALA A 50 -14.06 -2.67 -2.96
N GLY A 51 -13.52 -2.81 -4.18
CA GLY A 51 -13.91 -1.99 -5.34
C GLY A 51 -13.18 -0.66 -5.50
N GLY A 52 -12.37 -0.25 -4.52
CA GLY A 52 -11.47 0.90 -4.59
C GLY A 52 -10.25 0.71 -5.49
N LEU A 53 -9.23 1.54 -5.29
CA LEU A 53 -8.00 1.51 -6.05
C LEU A 53 -7.03 0.51 -5.44
N ILE A 54 -6.73 -0.56 -6.18
CA ILE A 54 -5.74 -1.55 -5.73
C ILE A 54 -4.34 -0.95 -5.86
N CYS A 55 -3.79 -0.53 -4.72
CA CYS A 55 -2.50 0.11 -4.60
C CYS A 55 -1.48 -0.81 -3.92
N THR A 56 -0.19 -0.59 -4.16
CA THR A 56 0.90 -1.26 -3.43
C THR A 56 1.71 -0.24 -2.65
N ALA A 57 1.65 -0.30 -1.32
CA ALA A 57 2.46 0.53 -0.45
C ALA A 57 3.84 -0.08 -0.21
N ILE A 58 4.87 0.76 -0.17
CA ILE A 58 6.24 0.42 0.20
C ILE A 58 6.74 1.36 1.31
N SER A 59 7.68 0.89 2.14
CA SER A 59 8.34 1.77 3.11
C SER A 59 9.20 2.86 2.44
N LYS A 60 9.42 3.98 3.13
CA LYS A 60 10.33 5.02 2.66
C LYS A 60 11.75 4.51 2.42
N GLU A 61 12.22 3.56 3.23
CA GLU A 61 13.54 2.94 3.07
C GLU A 61 13.66 2.19 1.73
N ILE A 62 12.65 1.38 1.40
CA ILE A 62 12.60 0.63 0.13
C ILE A 62 12.49 1.60 -1.04
N SER A 63 11.63 2.62 -0.94
CA SER A 63 11.50 3.69 -1.93
C SER A 63 12.85 4.35 -2.22
N ASN A 64 13.61 4.70 -1.19
CA ASN A 64 14.95 5.30 -1.35
C ASN A 64 15.93 4.35 -2.05
N LYS A 65 15.93 3.06 -1.69
CA LYS A 65 16.79 2.03 -2.34
C LYS A 65 16.44 1.82 -3.81
N LEU A 66 15.15 1.89 -4.17
CA LEU A 66 14.68 1.78 -5.55
C LEU A 66 14.80 3.08 -6.35
N GLY A 67 15.01 4.22 -5.68
CA GLY A 67 15.00 5.54 -6.30
C GLY A 67 13.61 5.99 -6.77
N LEU A 68 12.53 5.50 -6.13
CA LEU A 68 11.15 5.87 -6.49
C LEU A 68 10.72 7.16 -5.79
N PRO A 69 10.36 8.23 -6.53
CA PRO A 69 9.92 9.50 -5.95
C PRO A 69 8.43 9.50 -5.62
N PHE A 70 7.96 10.46 -4.81
CA PHE A 70 6.54 10.80 -4.80
C PHE A 70 6.15 11.43 -6.13
N ILE A 71 4.94 11.16 -6.63
CA ILE A 71 4.49 11.70 -7.91
C ILE A 71 4.40 13.23 -7.87
N TYR A 72 4.05 13.79 -6.71
CA TYR A 72 4.06 15.24 -6.48
C TYR A 72 5.41 15.88 -6.82
N ASP A 73 6.52 15.25 -6.41
CA ASP A 73 7.87 15.79 -6.64
C ASP A 73 8.21 15.78 -8.14
N VAL A 74 7.82 14.71 -8.85
CA VAL A 74 7.99 14.59 -10.31
C VAL A 74 7.18 15.66 -11.04
N LEU A 75 5.91 15.83 -10.66
CA LEU A 75 5.02 16.82 -11.25
C LEU A 75 5.43 18.25 -10.90
N ASN A 76 6.04 18.48 -9.73
CA ASN A 76 6.55 19.79 -9.35
C ASN A 76 7.72 20.20 -10.25
N ILE A 77 8.64 19.27 -10.55
CA ILE A 77 9.73 19.51 -11.50
C ILE A 77 9.16 19.86 -12.88
N PHE A 78 8.24 19.04 -13.41
CA PHE A 78 7.64 19.29 -14.72
C PHE A 78 6.75 20.55 -14.75
N GLY A 79 6.13 20.90 -13.62
CA GLY A 79 5.31 22.09 -13.44
C GLY A 79 6.08 23.38 -13.70
N THR A 80 7.41 23.39 -13.53
CA THR A 80 8.25 24.54 -13.90
C THR A 80 8.20 24.87 -15.40
N ALA A 81 7.92 23.87 -16.25
CA ALA A 81 7.81 24.01 -17.69
C ALA A 81 6.35 23.93 -18.20
N ASN A 82 5.41 23.49 -17.37
CA ASN A 82 4.01 23.29 -17.75
C ASN A 82 3.04 23.93 -16.74
N LYS A 83 2.47 25.07 -17.14
CA LYS A 83 1.53 25.85 -16.31
C LYS A 83 0.30 25.05 -15.90
N THR A 84 -0.24 24.21 -16.79
CA THR A 84 -1.41 23.38 -16.46
C THR A 84 -1.10 22.43 -15.32
N ILE A 85 0.03 21.73 -15.37
CA ILE A 85 0.47 20.84 -14.30
C ILE A 85 0.76 21.60 -13.01
N SER A 86 1.44 22.76 -13.10
CA SER A 86 1.72 23.59 -11.92
C SER A 86 0.45 24.02 -11.17
N LEU A 87 -0.66 24.27 -11.88
CA LEU A 87 -1.90 24.73 -11.26
C LEU A 87 -2.71 23.60 -10.60
N ILE A 88 -2.50 22.34 -11.01
CA ILE A 88 -3.23 21.18 -10.48
C ILE A 88 -2.38 20.30 -9.56
N ASN A 89 -1.07 20.55 -9.43
CA ASN A 89 -0.19 19.81 -8.55
C ASN A 89 -0.30 20.31 -7.10
N GLN A 90 -1.11 19.63 -6.29
CA GLN A 90 -1.34 20.00 -4.89
C GLN A 90 -0.61 19.06 -3.92
N ASN A 91 -0.06 19.61 -2.84
CA ASN A 91 0.67 18.85 -1.81
C ASN A 91 -0.16 18.64 -0.53
N SER A 92 -1.48 18.74 -0.61
CA SER A 92 -2.36 18.62 0.54
C SER A 92 -3.74 18.17 0.09
N SER A 93 -4.27 17.16 0.77
CA SER A 93 -5.64 16.72 0.59
C SER A 93 -6.58 17.54 1.49
N PRO A 94 -7.89 17.59 1.23
CA PRO A 94 -8.85 18.32 2.08
C PRO A 94 -8.82 17.94 3.57
N TYR A 95 -8.47 16.68 3.86
CA TYR A 95 -8.28 16.14 5.22
C TYR A 95 -6.87 16.40 5.81
N GLY A 96 -6.03 17.19 5.12
CA GLY A 96 -4.79 17.75 5.66
C GLY A 96 -3.49 16.99 5.33
N ASP A 97 -3.58 15.76 4.84
CA ASP A 97 -2.39 14.95 4.56
C ASP A 97 -1.81 15.18 3.16
N LYS A 98 -0.50 14.98 3.04
CA LYS A 98 0.16 14.79 1.75
C LYS A 98 -0.27 13.46 1.13
N PRO A 99 -0.64 13.43 -0.16
CA PRO A 99 -0.90 12.18 -0.86
C PRO A 99 0.34 11.28 -0.87
N SER A 100 0.15 9.97 -0.67
CA SER A 100 1.26 9.00 -0.63
C SER A 100 1.68 8.45 -2.00
N PHE A 101 1.04 8.91 -3.08
CA PHE A 101 1.23 8.38 -4.43
C PHE A 101 2.67 8.56 -4.95
N SER A 102 3.17 7.49 -5.57
CA SER A 102 4.36 7.44 -6.42
C SER A 102 3.94 7.16 -7.87
N ILE A 103 4.86 6.67 -8.69
CA ILE A 103 4.57 6.22 -10.05
C ILE A 103 3.71 4.96 -10.05
N SER A 104 3.10 4.64 -11.20
CA SER A 104 2.45 3.34 -11.42
C SER A 104 3.32 2.42 -12.27
N LEU A 105 3.22 1.11 -12.00
CA LEU A 105 4.05 0.09 -12.62
C LEU A 105 3.22 -1.02 -13.30
N ASN A 106 3.81 -1.63 -14.30
CA ASN A 106 3.47 -2.95 -14.83
C ASN A 106 4.76 -3.78 -14.89
N HIS A 107 4.69 -5.08 -14.63
CA HIS A 107 5.80 -5.98 -14.96
C HIS A 107 5.94 -6.12 -16.49
N VAL A 108 7.16 -6.24 -17.02
CA VAL A 108 7.40 -6.26 -18.46
C VAL A 108 6.74 -7.45 -19.17
N ASP A 109 6.60 -8.58 -18.48
CA ASP A 109 5.96 -9.79 -19.00
C ASP A 109 4.42 -9.75 -18.96
N THR A 110 3.82 -8.67 -18.44
CA THR A 110 2.36 -8.46 -18.54
C THR A 110 1.98 -7.98 -19.93
N TYR A 111 0.76 -8.32 -20.38
CA TYR A 111 0.26 -7.84 -21.66
C TYR A 111 -0.33 -6.44 -21.52
N THR A 112 -1.57 -6.32 -21.03
CA THR A 112 -2.19 -5.02 -20.76
C THR A 112 -1.75 -4.48 -19.41
N GLY A 113 -1.59 -5.35 -18.41
CA GLY A 113 -1.24 -4.96 -17.05
C GLY A 113 -2.42 -4.93 -16.08
N ILE A 114 -3.67 -4.94 -16.59
CA ILE A 114 -4.87 -4.70 -15.77
C ILE A 114 -5.55 -5.98 -15.26
N THR A 115 -5.29 -7.13 -15.90
CA THR A 115 -5.94 -8.38 -15.50
C THR A 115 -5.54 -8.78 -14.08
N ASP A 116 -6.35 -9.63 -13.44
CA ASP A 116 -6.03 -10.12 -12.08
C ASP A 116 -4.68 -10.86 -12.06
N ASN A 117 -4.35 -11.58 -13.15
CA ASN A 117 -3.05 -12.22 -13.34
C ASN A 117 -1.91 -11.19 -13.49
N ASP A 118 -2.10 -10.17 -14.33
CA ASP A 118 -1.06 -9.18 -14.60
C ASP A 118 -0.74 -8.31 -13.38
N ARG A 119 -1.78 -7.86 -12.66
CA ARG A 119 -1.60 -7.08 -11.42
C ARG A 119 -0.96 -7.93 -10.34
N ALA A 120 -1.40 -9.18 -10.17
CA ALA A 120 -0.79 -10.10 -9.22
C ALA A 120 0.70 -10.33 -9.54
N LEU A 121 1.05 -10.59 -10.80
CA LEU A 121 2.45 -10.74 -11.24
C LEU A 121 3.27 -9.49 -10.94
N THR A 122 2.75 -8.32 -11.29
CA THR A 122 3.42 -7.04 -11.02
C THR A 122 3.70 -6.85 -9.54
N ILE A 123 2.69 -7.07 -8.70
CA ILE A 123 2.77 -6.88 -7.24
C ILE A 123 3.72 -7.91 -6.61
N SER A 124 3.57 -9.20 -6.94
CA SER A 124 4.41 -10.25 -6.38
C SER A 124 5.88 -10.11 -6.79
N SER A 125 6.14 -9.74 -8.05
CA SER A 125 7.50 -9.47 -8.53
C SER A 125 8.11 -8.27 -7.81
N LEU A 126 7.35 -7.21 -7.57
CA LEU A 126 7.83 -6.05 -6.83
C LEU A 126 8.14 -6.41 -5.37
N ALA A 127 7.25 -7.16 -4.72
CA ALA A 127 7.46 -7.64 -3.36
C ALA A 127 8.73 -8.49 -3.22
N ASN A 128 9.04 -9.33 -4.22
CA ASN A 128 10.27 -10.12 -4.25
C ASN A 128 11.53 -9.25 -4.36
N ILE A 129 11.53 -8.27 -5.27
CA ILE A 129 12.63 -7.27 -5.37
C ILE A 129 12.83 -6.53 -4.06
N CYS A 130 11.74 -6.05 -3.45
CA CYS A 130 11.79 -5.35 -2.17
C CYS A 130 12.33 -6.24 -1.04
N SER A 131 11.99 -7.54 -1.04
CA SER A 131 12.51 -8.50 -0.06
C SER A 131 14.02 -8.73 -0.23
N GLU A 132 14.48 -8.85 -1.47
CA GLU A 132 15.90 -8.94 -1.81
C GLU A 132 16.65 -7.69 -1.33
N LEU A 133 16.12 -6.49 -1.59
CA LEU A 133 16.70 -5.22 -1.15
C LEU A 133 16.71 -5.03 0.38
N ALA A 134 15.68 -5.52 1.07
CA ALA A 134 15.59 -5.45 2.52
C ALA A 134 16.66 -6.33 3.19
N LYS A 135 17.00 -7.47 2.58
CA LYS A 135 18.00 -8.42 3.09
C LYS A 135 19.43 -8.11 2.65
N SER A 136 19.61 -7.27 1.62
CA SER A 136 20.93 -6.97 1.05
C SER A 136 21.65 -5.84 1.79
N ILE A 137 22.84 -6.14 2.30
CA ILE A 137 23.74 -5.16 2.95
C ILE A 137 24.84 -4.69 1.98
N GLU A 138 25.34 -5.59 1.14
CA GLU A 138 26.41 -5.32 0.18
C GLU A 138 25.97 -4.41 -0.97
N LEU A 139 26.76 -3.38 -1.27
CA LEU A 139 26.43 -2.38 -2.28
C LEU A 139 26.32 -2.98 -3.69
N ASN A 140 27.20 -3.92 -4.04
CA ASN A 140 27.18 -4.58 -5.34
C ASN A 140 25.92 -5.44 -5.52
N ALA A 141 25.46 -6.10 -4.45
CA ALA A 141 24.23 -6.87 -4.47
C ALA A 141 23.00 -5.95 -4.63
N GLN A 142 22.96 -4.83 -3.89
CA GLN A 142 21.90 -3.82 -4.04
C GLN A 142 21.84 -3.27 -5.46
N LYS A 143 22.99 -2.98 -6.08
CA LYS A 143 23.07 -2.52 -7.48
C LYS A 143 22.51 -3.55 -8.45
N ALA A 144 22.88 -4.83 -8.30
CA ALA A 144 22.36 -5.91 -9.15
C ALA A 144 20.83 -6.07 -9.00
N ILE A 145 20.31 -5.94 -7.78
CA ILE A 145 18.85 -5.99 -7.53
C ILE A 145 18.14 -4.77 -8.16
N LEU A 146 18.75 -3.58 -8.10
CA LEU A 146 18.21 -2.39 -8.76
C LEU A 146 18.19 -2.55 -10.29
N GLU A 147 19.25 -3.12 -10.89
CA GLU A 147 19.27 -3.43 -12.32
C GLU A 147 18.19 -4.45 -12.69
N LYS A 148 17.92 -5.43 -11.81
CA LYS A 148 16.81 -6.39 -11.97
C LYS A 148 15.47 -5.66 -11.94
N PHE A 149 15.22 -4.77 -10.98
CA PHE A 149 14.03 -3.93 -10.94
C PHE A 149 13.84 -3.15 -12.26
N GLN A 150 14.87 -2.47 -12.74
CA GLN A 150 14.82 -1.67 -13.97
C GLN A 150 14.52 -2.51 -15.22
N LYS A 151 14.92 -3.78 -15.25
CA LYS A 151 14.62 -4.70 -16.36
C LYS A 151 13.25 -5.37 -16.23
N SER A 152 12.74 -5.52 -15.01
CA SER A 152 11.48 -6.22 -14.73
C SER A 152 10.24 -5.35 -14.83
N PHE A 153 10.35 -4.01 -14.78
CA PHE A 153 9.17 -3.12 -14.72
C PHE A 153 9.19 -2.04 -15.79
N ARG A 154 7.99 -1.63 -16.21
CA ARG A 154 7.73 -0.46 -17.05
C ARG A 154 6.76 0.50 -16.35
N ALA A 155 6.92 1.79 -16.62
CA ALA A 155 6.06 2.87 -16.15
C ALA A 155 5.63 3.76 -17.34
N PRO A 156 4.39 4.29 -17.37
CA PRO A 156 3.32 4.06 -16.40
C PRO A 156 2.73 2.63 -16.51
N GLY A 157 1.92 2.24 -15.51
CA GLY A 157 1.20 0.97 -15.50
C GLY A 157 -0.08 1.01 -14.66
N HIS A 158 -0.61 -0.18 -14.33
CA HIS A 158 -1.92 -0.34 -13.67
C HIS A 158 -1.83 -0.66 -12.18
N VAL A 159 -0.63 -0.74 -11.61
CA VAL A 159 -0.43 -0.88 -10.17
C VAL A 159 0.16 0.43 -9.64
N PRO A 160 -0.65 1.31 -9.05
CA PRO A 160 -0.18 2.51 -8.36
C PRO A 160 0.68 2.13 -7.15
N ILE A 161 1.85 2.76 -7.02
CA ILE A 161 2.70 2.59 -5.85
C ILE A 161 2.44 3.72 -4.87
N LEU A 162 2.38 3.39 -3.58
CA LEU A 162 2.31 4.35 -2.48
C LEU A 162 3.61 4.27 -1.67
N ILE A 163 4.10 5.41 -1.18
CA ILE A 163 5.28 5.48 -0.32
C ILE A 163 4.81 5.91 1.06
N ALA A 164 5.05 5.08 2.08
CA ALA A 164 4.79 5.45 3.45
C ALA A 164 5.75 6.55 3.92
N SER A 165 5.26 7.42 4.81
CA SER A 165 6.08 8.40 5.53
C SER A 165 7.25 7.74 6.29
N LYS A 166 8.34 8.50 6.47
CA LYS A 166 9.59 7.97 7.05
C LYS A 166 9.38 7.51 8.49
N GLU A 167 8.71 8.33 9.29
CA GLU A 167 8.42 8.03 10.70
C GLU A 167 7.09 7.30 10.89
N LEU A 168 6.50 6.77 9.80
CA LEU A 168 5.22 6.04 9.78
C LEU A 168 4.12 6.80 10.55
N LEU A 169 3.52 6.17 11.57
CA LEU A 169 2.37 6.66 12.31
C LEU A 169 2.66 7.88 13.20
N ASN A 170 3.93 8.23 13.41
CA ASN A 170 4.33 9.47 14.06
C ASN A 170 4.32 10.69 13.11
N GLU A 171 4.25 10.45 11.79
CA GLU A 171 4.24 11.50 10.78
C GLU A 171 2.90 11.58 10.05
N ARG A 172 2.36 10.43 9.59
CA ARG A 172 1.09 10.34 8.86
C ARG A 172 0.31 9.10 9.32
N LYS A 173 -1.01 9.24 9.46
CA LYS A 173 -1.89 8.19 10.00
C LYS A 173 -2.82 7.62 8.93
N GLY A 174 -2.33 7.44 7.71
CA GLY A 174 -3.12 6.86 6.63
C GLY A 174 -2.97 5.33 6.53
N HIS A 175 -3.81 4.71 5.70
CA HIS A 175 -3.76 3.28 5.37
C HIS A 175 -2.38 2.83 4.88
N THR A 176 -1.67 3.69 4.13
CA THR A 176 -0.28 3.48 3.71
C THR A 176 0.64 3.21 4.91
N GLU A 177 0.66 4.09 5.91
CA GLU A 177 1.55 3.93 7.08
C GLU A 177 1.09 2.80 8.00
N MET A 178 -0.22 2.66 8.21
CA MET A 178 -0.79 1.60 9.05
C MET A 178 -0.48 0.20 8.51
N SER A 179 -0.66 0.00 7.21
CA SER A 179 -0.37 -1.29 6.57
C SER A 179 1.13 -1.62 6.59
N ILE A 180 2.00 -0.64 6.33
CA ILE A 180 3.45 -0.82 6.45
C ILE A 180 3.87 -1.09 7.89
N PHE A 181 3.28 -0.40 8.86
CA PHE A 181 3.54 -0.65 10.28
C PHE A 181 3.18 -2.09 10.69
N LEU A 182 2.05 -2.62 10.20
CA LEU A 182 1.69 -4.02 10.43
C LEU A 182 2.75 -5.00 9.89
N THR A 183 3.24 -4.80 8.66
CA THR A 183 4.32 -5.66 8.13
C THR A 183 5.63 -5.54 8.92
N LYS A 184 5.94 -4.34 9.43
CA LYS A 184 7.11 -4.09 10.28
C LYS A 184 7.04 -4.89 11.58
N ILE A 185 5.91 -4.84 12.30
CA ILE A 185 5.75 -5.60 13.55
C ILE A 185 5.56 -7.11 13.28
N ALA A 186 5.11 -7.49 12.08
CA ALA A 186 5.06 -8.87 11.62
C ALA A 186 6.43 -9.43 11.22
N ASN A 187 7.49 -8.62 11.19
CA ASN A 187 8.82 -8.99 10.68
C ASN A 187 8.77 -9.55 9.24
N MET A 188 7.90 -8.96 8.41
CA MET A 188 7.75 -9.27 7.00
C MET A 188 8.44 -8.21 6.15
N THR A 189 8.51 -8.43 4.83
CA THR A 189 8.95 -7.36 3.93
C THR A 189 7.92 -6.22 3.99
N ASN A 190 8.40 -4.98 4.17
CA ASN A 190 7.56 -3.79 4.33
C ASN A 190 6.93 -3.34 3.00
N VAL A 191 6.07 -4.21 2.45
CA VAL A 191 5.30 -4.01 1.21
C VAL A 191 3.92 -4.63 1.38
N THR A 192 2.88 -3.83 1.21
CA THR A 192 1.49 -4.23 1.33
C THR A 192 0.70 -3.88 0.08
N THR A 193 -0.39 -4.61 -0.17
CA THR A 193 -1.38 -4.24 -1.18
C THR A 193 -2.66 -3.89 -0.44
N ILE A 194 -3.20 -2.73 -0.77
CA ILE A 194 -4.39 -2.16 -0.12
C ILE A 194 -5.46 -1.84 -1.17
N CYS A 195 -6.72 -1.84 -0.75
CA CYS A 195 -7.85 -1.45 -1.58
C CYS A 195 -8.98 -0.94 -0.68
N GLU A 196 -9.43 0.29 -0.92
CA GLU A 196 -10.54 0.91 -0.19
C GLU A 196 -11.83 0.13 -0.47
N MET A 197 -12.64 -0.10 0.58
CA MET A 197 -13.93 -0.77 0.49
C MET A 197 -15.04 0.24 0.22
N LEU A 198 -15.83 0.00 -0.82
CA LEU A 198 -16.89 0.86 -1.30
C LEU A 198 -18.25 0.15 -1.21
N ASP A 199 -19.29 0.92 -0.90
CA ASP A 199 -20.67 0.44 -0.94
C ASP A 199 -21.24 0.61 -2.36
N PRO A 200 -21.61 -0.48 -3.05
CA PRO A 200 -22.09 -0.42 -4.43
C PRO A 200 -23.53 0.09 -4.57
N TYR A 201 -24.26 0.26 -3.47
CA TYR A 201 -25.65 0.72 -3.46
C TYR A 201 -25.76 2.21 -3.15
N ASN A 202 -24.92 2.70 -2.23
CA ASN A 202 -24.92 4.11 -1.84
C ASN A 202 -23.78 4.94 -2.48
N TYR A 203 -22.81 4.27 -3.12
CA TYR A 203 -21.68 4.84 -3.85
C TYR A 203 -20.69 5.66 -3.01
N LYS A 204 -20.63 5.39 -1.71
CA LYS A 204 -19.65 5.95 -0.76
C LYS A 204 -18.69 4.87 -0.30
N ALA A 205 -17.77 5.23 0.60
CA ALA A 205 -17.04 4.28 1.41
C ALA A 205 -17.99 3.33 2.15
N LEU A 206 -17.59 2.07 2.29
CA LEU A 206 -18.31 1.09 3.07
C LEU A 206 -18.30 1.52 4.55
N SER A 207 -19.47 1.52 5.19
CA SER A 207 -19.55 1.93 6.59
C SER A 207 -18.73 0.99 7.48
N TYR A 208 -18.14 1.51 8.57
CA TYR A 208 -17.41 0.67 9.52
C TYR A 208 -18.26 -0.50 10.04
N LYS A 209 -19.56 -0.27 10.27
CA LYS A 209 -20.50 -1.32 10.70
C LYS A 209 -20.59 -2.45 9.68
N ASP A 210 -20.73 -2.13 8.39
CA ASP A 210 -20.85 -3.14 7.35
C ASP A 210 -19.51 -3.84 7.08
N ALA A 211 -18.40 -3.12 7.22
CA ALA A 211 -17.06 -3.71 7.20
C ALA A 211 -16.82 -4.70 8.35
N VAL A 212 -17.36 -4.43 9.54
CA VAL A 212 -17.34 -5.37 10.68
C VAL A 212 -18.16 -6.63 10.37
N GLU A 213 -19.31 -6.51 9.73
CA GLU A 213 -20.09 -7.68 9.31
C GLU A 213 -19.37 -8.48 8.21
N TYR A 214 -18.81 -7.80 7.21
CA TYR A 214 -17.97 -8.45 6.19
C TYR A 214 -16.78 -9.20 6.80
N ALA A 215 -16.10 -8.60 7.78
CA ALA A 215 -15.01 -9.24 8.51
C ALA A 215 -15.47 -10.52 9.23
N LYS A 216 -16.63 -10.50 9.89
CA LYS A 216 -17.17 -11.69 10.56
C LYS A 216 -17.53 -12.80 9.56
N GLU A 217 -18.22 -12.46 8.47
CA GLU A 217 -18.64 -13.43 7.45
C GLU A 217 -17.46 -14.12 6.76
N ASN A 218 -16.36 -13.39 6.58
CA ASN A 218 -15.16 -13.88 5.91
C ASN A 218 -14.04 -14.30 6.87
N ASN A 219 -14.32 -14.34 8.18
CA ASN A 219 -13.36 -14.66 9.23
C ASN A 219 -12.04 -13.85 9.13
N LEU A 220 -12.18 -12.54 8.91
CA LEU A 220 -11.09 -11.58 8.82
C LEU A 220 -10.97 -10.76 10.10
N VAL A 221 -9.75 -10.31 10.40
CA VAL A 221 -9.49 -9.37 11.50
C VAL A 221 -9.72 -7.95 10.99
N ILE A 222 -10.43 -7.13 11.78
CA ILE A 222 -10.57 -5.69 11.56
C ILE A 222 -9.93 -4.91 12.71
N LEU A 223 -9.12 -3.91 12.35
CA LEU A 223 -8.42 -3.00 13.26
C LEU A 223 -8.88 -1.56 13.04
N GLU A 224 -8.92 -0.77 14.11
CA GLU A 224 -9.09 0.68 14.04
C GLU A 224 -7.73 1.39 14.17
N ALA A 225 -7.54 2.55 13.54
CA ALA A 225 -6.27 3.28 13.63
C ALA A 225 -5.86 3.59 15.07
N LYS A 226 -6.83 3.86 15.95
CA LYS A 226 -6.57 4.13 17.37
C LYS A 226 -5.85 2.96 18.06
N GLU A 227 -6.20 1.72 17.71
CA GLU A 227 -5.53 0.52 18.23
C GLU A 227 -4.07 0.47 17.75
N LEU A 228 -3.85 0.70 16.45
CA LEU A 228 -2.52 0.70 15.83
C LEU A 228 -1.62 1.82 16.35
N ILE A 229 -2.14 3.05 16.45
CA ILE A 229 -1.42 4.23 16.95
C ILE A 229 -1.02 4.03 18.42
N THR A 230 -1.92 3.49 19.23
CA THR A 230 -1.62 3.20 20.64
C THR A 230 -0.50 2.17 20.76
N TYR A 231 -0.57 1.11 19.96
CA TYR A 231 0.48 0.09 19.95
C TYR A 231 1.81 0.61 19.40
N ALA A 232 1.79 1.42 18.34
CA ALA A 232 2.98 2.03 17.74
C ALA A 232 3.78 2.85 18.76
N LYS A 233 3.10 3.67 19.57
CA LYS A 233 3.72 4.43 20.66
C LYS A 233 4.44 3.51 21.67
N SER A 234 3.83 2.37 22.01
CA SER A 234 4.44 1.40 22.93
C SER A 234 5.59 0.60 22.31
N TYR A 235 5.58 0.42 20.98
CA TYR A 235 6.59 -0.29 20.21
C TYR A 235 7.83 0.58 19.92
N GLY A 236 7.80 1.86 20.29
CA GLY A 236 8.87 2.83 19.98
C GLY A 236 8.87 3.26 18.51
N ASN A 237 7.71 3.22 17.85
CA ASN A 237 7.53 3.85 16.55
C ASN A 237 7.12 5.29 16.67
#